data_AF-A0A318DHF6-F1
#
_entry.id   AF-A0A318DHF6-F1
#
_cell.length_a   1.000
_cell.length_b   1.000
_cell.length_c   1.000
_cell.angle_alpha   90.00
_cell.angle_beta   90.00
_cell.angle_gamma   90.00
#
_symmetry.space_group_name_H-M   'P 1'
#
loop_
_entity.id
_entity.type
_entity.pdbx_description
1 polymer ?
#
loop_
_entity_poly.entity_id
_entity_poly.type
_entity_poly.pdbx_seq_one_letter_code
_entity_poly.pdbx_strand_id
1 'polypeptide(L)'
;MRRFLAMLPLALLAACSPASPPPDQKPPQPKAAAQNTPDNAELGSPQWYAWVDERLHISDDGHGPDRGSPEWSSAVQHKLGQEAPQSQPGSPQWQQAVDALLRTRPAM
;
A
#
# COMPACT_ATOMS: atom_id res chain seq x y z
N MET A 1 13.67 -45.82 -22.55
CA MET A 1 14.07 -45.03 -23.74
C MET A 1 12.85 -44.77 -24.60
N ARG A 2 12.52 -43.50 -24.86
CA ARG A 2 11.96 -43.02 -26.14
C ARG A 2 11.93 -41.50 -26.12
N ARG A 3 12.92 -40.93 -26.80
CA ARG A 3 13.00 -39.52 -27.17
C ARG A 3 12.12 -39.32 -28.40
N PHE A 4 11.28 -38.31 -28.40
CA PHE A 4 10.71 -37.76 -29.63
C PHE A 4 11.11 -36.30 -29.73
N LEU A 5 12.10 -36.04 -30.58
CA LEU A 5 12.37 -34.74 -31.18
C LEU A 5 11.42 -34.54 -32.36
N ALA A 6 10.86 -33.35 -32.49
CA ALA A 6 10.41 -32.62 -33.70
C ALA A 6 9.20 -31.76 -33.32
N MET A 7 8.98 -30.53 -33.75
CA MET A 7 9.67 -29.52 -34.55
C MET A 7 8.84 -28.25 -34.33
N LEU A 8 9.47 -27.08 -34.23
CA LEU A 8 8.78 -25.78 -34.19
C LEU A 8 7.93 -25.57 -35.45
N PRO A 9 6.85 -24.77 -35.34
CA PRO A 9 6.79 -23.61 -36.22
C PRO A 9 6.64 -22.31 -35.44
N LEU A 10 7.49 -21.38 -35.85
CA LEU A 10 7.49 -19.95 -35.55
C LEU A 10 6.22 -19.31 -36.14
N ALA A 11 5.36 -18.74 -35.28
CA ALA A 11 4.32 -17.83 -35.72
C ALA A 11 4.68 -16.42 -35.23
N LEU A 12 5.20 -15.62 -36.17
CA LEU A 12 5.25 -14.16 -36.10
C LEU A 12 3.85 -13.57 -36.26
N LEU A 13 3.71 -12.30 -35.84
CA LEU A 13 2.59 -11.34 -35.87
C LEU A 13 2.11 -11.03 -34.44
N ALA A 14 2.10 -9.80 -33.92
CA ALA A 14 1.88 -8.52 -34.56
C ALA A 14 2.52 -7.36 -33.77
N ALA A 15 2.67 -6.25 -34.48
CA ALA A 15 3.46 -5.08 -34.17
C ALA A 15 3.03 -4.30 -32.91
N CYS A 16 4.03 -3.68 -32.28
CA CYS A 16 3.87 -2.57 -31.35
C CYS A 16 3.03 -1.45 -31.97
N SER A 17 2.12 -0.89 -31.18
CA SER A 17 1.74 0.51 -31.28
C SER A 17 1.68 1.09 -29.87
N PRO A 18 2.46 2.15 -29.57
CA PRO A 18 2.28 2.89 -28.33
C PRO A 18 1.02 3.75 -28.47
N ALA A 19 0.01 3.49 -27.64
CA ALA A 19 -1.09 4.42 -27.47
C ALA A 19 -0.60 5.59 -26.61
N SER A 20 -0.43 6.77 -27.23
CA SER A 20 -0.29 8.03 -26.50
C SER A 20 -1.58 8.35 -25.73
N PRO A 21 -1.50 8.98 -24.55
CA PRO A 21 -2.61 9.07 -23.60
C PRO A 21 -3.60 10.20 -23.92
N PRO A 22 -4.86 10.12 -23.43
CA PRO A 22 -5.71 11.30 -23.32
C PRO A 22 -5.14 12.28 -22.27
N PRO A 23 -5.22 13.62 -22.50
CA PRO A 23 -4.75 14.62 -21.57
C PRO A 23 -5.84 14.92 -20.54
N ASP A 24 -5.79 14.26 -19.39
CA ASP A 24 -6.36 14.80 -18.14
C ASP A 24 -5.71 14.07 -16.96
N GLN A 25 -4.38 14.21 -16.86
CA GLN A 25 -3.66 13.80 -15.66
C GLN A 25 -3.90 14.85 -14.58
N LYS A 26 -4.94 14.60 -13.77
CA LYS A 26 -4.87 14.96 -12.35
C LYS A 26 -3.53 14.44 -11.82
N PRO A 27 -2.77 15.23 -11.03
CA PRO A 27 -1.36 14.94 -10.74
C PRO A 27 -1.17 13.48 -10.32
N PRO A 28 -0.15 12.79 -10.85
CA PRO A 28 0.08 11.38 -10.53
C PRO A 28 0.25 11.25 -9.03
N GLN A 29 -0.71 10.58 -8.39
CA GLN A 29 -0.55 10.07 -7.04
C GLN A 29 0.67 9.13 -7.09
N PRO A 30 1.70 9.34 -6.25
CA PRO A 30 2.92 8.56 -6.35
C PRO A 30 2.62 7.08 -6.10
N LYS A 31 2.69 6.29 -7.17
CA LYS A 31 2.85 4.84 -7.11
C LYS A 31 4.31 4.60 -6.70
N ALA A 32 4.60 4.77 -5.42
CA ALA A 32 5.89 4.42 -4.83
C ALA A 32 5.80 2.99 -4.31
N ALA A 33 6.32 2.06 -5.10
CA ALA A 33 6.65 0.73 -4.65
C ALA A 33 7.64 0.80 -3.47
N ALA A 34 7.33 0.05 -2.42
CA ALA A 34 8.27 -0.69 -1.57
C ALA A 34 9.66 -0.06 -1.42
N GLN A 35 9.80 0.93 -0.53
CA GLN A 35 11.11 1.30 0.00
C GLN A 35 10.97 1.60 1.49
N ASN A 36 11.50 0.67 2.28
CA ASN A 36 11.86 0.76 3.70
C ASN A 36 11.16 1.88 4.46
N THR A 37 10.28 1.51 5.38
CA THR A 37 9.99 2.37 6.53
C THR A 37 11.30 2.99 7.00
N PRO A 38 11.45 4.32 7.07
CA PRO A 38 12.48 4.83 7.93
C PRO A 38 12.07 4.36 9.31
N ASP A 39 12.97 3.65 9.99
CA ASP A 39 12.84 3.36 11.42
C ASP A 39 12.55 4.63 12.25
N ASN A 40 12.68 5.81 11.64
CA ASN A 40 12.43 7.13 12.19
C ASN A 40 11.39 7.97 11.41
N ALA A 41 10.39 7.36 10.74
CA ALA A 41 9.27 8.13 10.21
C ALA A 41 8.61 8.95 11.33
N GLU A 42 8.45 10.25 11.13
CA GLU A 42 7.82 11.12 12.12
C GLU A 42 6.33 10.76 12.26
N LEU A 43 5.84 10.62 13.50
CA LEU A 43 4.45 10.25 13.75
C LEU A 43 3.50 11.29 13.18
N GLY A 44 2.46 10.83 12.47
CA GLY A 44 1.50 11.70 11.81
C GLY A 44 2.02 12.36 10.53
N SER A 45 3.23 12.02 10.08
CA SER A 45 3.72 12.41 8.75
C SER A 45 3.06 11.61 7.64
N PRO A 46 3.02 12.13 6.39
CA PRO A 46 2.51 11.39 5.23
C PRO A 46 3.19 10.02 5.03
N GLN A 47 4.49 9.94 5.35
CA GLN A 47 5.25 8.70 5.24
C GLN A 47 4.85 7.68 6.30
N TRP A 48 4.59 8.13 7.53
CA TRP A 48 4.08 7.25 8.59
C TRP A 48 2.69 6.72 8.22
N TYR A 49 1.79 7.56 7.73
CA TYR A 49 0.46 7.10 7.30
C TYR A 49 0.54 6.09 6.16
N ALA A 50 1.43 6.31 5.18
CA ALA A 50 1.64 5.37 4.08
C ALA A 50 2.07 4.00 4.59
N TRP A 51 3.00 3.97 5.54
CA TRP A 51 3.45 2.72 6.14
C TRP A 51 2.36 1.99 6.94
N VAL A 52 1.59 2.71 7.76
CA VAL A 52 0.47 2.10 8.50
C VAL A 52 -0.57 1.52 7.52
N ASP A 53 -0.87 2.28 6.49
CA ASP A 53 -1.82 1.92 5.43
C ASP A 53 -1.39 0.65 4.68
N GLU A 54 -0.10 0.54 4.31
CA GLU A 54 0.47 -0.67 3.70
C GLU A 54 0.44 -1.86 4.66
N ARG A 55 0.86 -1.68 5.92
CA ARG A 55 0.94 -2.79 6.88
C ARG A 55 -0.41 -3.38 7.25
N LEU A 56 -1.44 -2.55 7.30
CA LEU A 56 -2.79 -2.98 7.63
C LEU A 56 -3.63 -3.24 6.37
N HIS A 57 -3.10 -2.98 5.17
CA HIS A 57 -3.85 -3.01 3.91
C HIS A 57 -5.20 -2.27 4.05
N ILE A 58 -5.14 -0.99 4.43
CA ILE A 58 -6.33 -0.14 4.62
C ILE A 58 -6.84 0.37 3.28
N SER A 59 -5.96 0.99 2.49
CA SER A 59 -6.25 1.38 1.12
C SER A 59 -5.80 0.29 0.18
N ASP A 60 -6.69 -0.10 -0.73
CA ASP A 60 -6.38 -1.03 -1.83
C ASP A 60 -5.95 -0.22 -3.07
N ASP A 61 -6.05 -0.77 -4.30
CA ASP A 61 -5.60 -0.20 -5.59
C ASP A 61 -6.25 1.17 -5.94
N GLY A 62 -5.92 2.21 -5.16
CA GLY A 62 -6.50 3.56 -5.25
C GLY A 62 -7.86 3.73 -4.57
N HIS A 63 -8.39 2.69 -3.91
CA HIS A 63 -9.67 2.73 -3.20
C HIS A 63 -9.44 2.64 -1.69
N GLY A 64 -9.66 3.75 -1.00
CA GLY A 64 -9.51 3.82 0.45
C GLY A 64 -9.76 5.24 0.96
N PRO A 65 -9.99 5.39 2.26
CA PRO A 65 -10.09 6.71 2.87
C PRO A 65 -8.74 7.46 2.77
N ASP A 66 -8.78 8.79 2.68
CA ASP A 66 -7.58 9.61 2.62
C ASP A 66 -6.71 9.39 3.88
N ARG A 67 -5.43 9.09 3.69
CA ARG A 67 -4.49 8.84 4.80
C ARG A 67 -4.46 10.01 5.80
N GLY A 68 -4.60 9.71 7.08
CA GLY A 68 -4.67 10.71 8.15
C GLY A 68 -6.03 11.38 8.34
N SER A 69 -7.03 11.05 7.51
CA SER A 69 -8.43 11.46 7.74
C SER A 69 -9.06 10.70 8.91
N PRO A 70 -10.15 11.24 9.52
CA PRO A 70 -10.92 10.53 10.53
C PRO A 70 -11.45 9.17 10.05
N GLU A 71 -11.85 9.07 8.78
CA GLU A 71 -12.33 7.84 8.15
C GLU A 71 -11.21 6.80 8.09
N TRP A 72 -9.99 7.23 7.73
CA TRP A 72 -8.82 6.36 7.71
C TRP A 72 -8.42 5.90 9.10
N SER A 73 -8.41 6.79 10.10
CA SER A 73 -8.14 6.40 11.49
C SER A 73 -9.16 5.40 12.03
N SER A 74 -10.43 5.54 11.63
CA SER A 74 -11.49 4.59 11.98
C SER A 74 -11.30 3.23 11.30
N ALA A 75 -10.87 3.21 10.04
CA ALA A 75 -10.53 1.99 9.32
C ALA A 75 -9.32 1.26 9.95
N VAL A 76 -8.30 2.01 10.35
CA VAL A 76 -7.16 1.48 11.13
C VAL A 76 -7.64 0.88 12.44
N GLN A 77 -8.49 1.59 13.19
CA GLN A 77 -9.07 1.10 14.45
C GLN A 77 -9.80 -0.23 14.24
N HIS A 78 -10.63 -0.31 13.20
CA HIS A 78 -11.39 -1.50 12.86
C HIS A 78 -10.46 -2.69 12.54
N LYS A 79 -9.38 -2.44 11.78
CA LYS A 79 -8.44 -3.49 11.35
C LYS A 79 -7.54 -3.96 12.48
N LEU A 80 -7.28 -3.10 13.47
CA LEU A 80 -6.59 -3.48 14.70
C LEU A 80 -7.48 -4.25 15.69
N GLY A 81 -8.81 -4.13 15.58
CA GLY A 81 -9.76 -4.90 16.39
C GLY A 81 -9.60 -4.69 17.89
N GLN A 82 -9.45 -5.78 18.65
CA GLN A 82 -9.32 -5.72 20.12
C GLN A 82 -8.01 -5.08 20.60
N GLU A 83 -6.98 -5.09 19.77
CA GLU A 83 -5.67 -4.52 20.11
C GLU A 83 -5.59 -3.04 19.73
N ALA A 84 -6.65 -2.48 19.16
CA ALA A 84 -6.70 -1.11 18.74
C ALA A 84 -6.61 -0.15 19.96
N PRO A 85 -5.80 0.92 19.89
CA PRO A 85 -5.62 1.84 21.00
C PRO A 85 -6.94 2.46 21.45
N GLN A 86 -7.19 2.55 22.76
CA GLN A 86 -8.42 3.15 23.29
C GLN A 86 -8.44 4.69 23.22
N SER A 87 -7.33 5.30 22.83
CA SER A 87 -7.22 6.75 22.62
C SER A 87 -8.07 7.22 21.43
N GLN A 88 -8.39 8.52 21.40
CA GLN A 88 -9.13 9.16 20.31
C GLN A 88 -8.42 8.90 18.95
N PRO A 89 -9.10 8.29 17.95
CA PRO A 89 -8.52 8.07 16.63
C PRO A 89 -7.98 9.36 16.01
N GLY A 90 -6.80 9.29 15.39
CA GLY A 90 -6.14 10.44 14.77
C GLY A 90 -5.39 11.38 15.73
N SER A 91 -5.55 11.23 17.06
CA SER A 91 -4.78 12.01 18.03
C SER A 91 -3.31 11.60 18.08
N PRO A 92 -2.38 12.47 18.53
CA PRO A 92 -0.97 12.13 18.66
C PRO A 92 -0.71 10.90 19.56
N GLN A 93 -1.48 10.77 20.65
CA GLN A 93 -1.39 9.63 21.56
C GLN A 93 -1.82 8.32 20.87
N TRP A 94 -2.87 8.40 20.05
CA TRP A 94 -3.30 7.26 19.25
C TRP A 94 -2.25 6.87 18.21
N GLN A 95 -1.63 7.83 17.52
CA GLN A 95 -0.57 7.57 16.54
C GLN A 95 0.63 6.87 17.19
N GLN A 96 1.05 7.33 18.36
CA GLN A 96 2.12 6.69 19.15
C GLN A 96 1.77 5.24 19.50
N ALA A 97 0.54 4.99 19.95
CA ALA A 97 0.10 3.65 20.32
C ALA A 97 0.01 2.71 19.11
N VAL A 98 -0.53 3.19 17.98
CA VAL A 98 -0.56 2.43 16.71
C VAL A 98 0.86 2.12 16.23
N ASP A 99 1.77 3.10 16.27
CA ASP A 99 3.16 2.91 15.86
C ASP A 99 3.86 1.82 16.70
N ALA A 100 3.79 1.94 18.03
CA ALA A 100 4.39 0.98 18.94
C ALA A 100 3.82 -0.43 18.73
N LEU A 101 2.50 -0.53 18.53
CA LEU A 101 1.82 -1.80 18.28
C LEU A 101 2.23 -2.41 16.93
N LEU A 102 2.31 -1.62 15.87
CA LEU A 102 2.74 -2.12 14.58
C LEU A 102 4.21 -2.53 14.61
N ARG A 103 5.09 -1.77 15.25
CA ARG A 103 6.52 -2.13 15.38
C ARG A 103 6.76 -3.44 16.12
N THR A 104 5.92 -3.79 17.10
CA THR A 104 6.04 -5.07 17.82
C THR A 104 5.46 -6.25 17.05
N ARG A 105 4.64 -6.00 16.03
CA ARG A 105 4.09 -7.04 15.17
C ARG A 105 5.06 -7.43 14.06
N PRO A 106 5.27 -8.72 13.78
CA PRO A 106 5.90 -9.13 12.54
C PRO A 106 5.05 -8.64 11.36
N ALA A 107 5.69 -8.25 10.26
CA ALA A 107 4.99 -8.01 9.01
C ALA A 107 4.30 -9.34 8.60
N MET A 108 2.99 -9.29 8.38
CA MET A 108 2.21 -10.45 7.94
C MET A 108 2.38 -10.69 6.45
#